data_AF-A0A3R0YTZ1-F1
#
_entry.id   AF-A0A3R0YTZ1-F1
#
_cell.length_a   1.000
_cell.length_b   1.000
_cell.length_c   1.000
_cell.angle_alpha   90.00
_cell.angle_beta   90.00
_cell.angle_gamma   90.00
#
_symmetry.space_group_name_H-M   'P 1'
#
loop_
_entity.id
_entity.type
_entity.pdbx_description
1 polymer ?
#
loop_
_entity_poly.entity_id
_entity_poly.type
_entity_poly.pdbx_seq_one_letter_code
_entity_poly.pdbx_strand_id
1 'polypeptide(L)'
;MARIIALDGAQGEGGGQILRSALSLSMITGQPFEMSGIRAGRAKPGLLRQHLTAVRAATEICGAQVNGDELGSQQLRFTPGPIRGGEYRFAIGSAGSCMLVLQTVLPALWFADGSSRVEVHGGTHNQAAPSADFICRVWEPLLARMGISQRTTLIKHGFYPAGGGAAATVVEPATSLRGLTLISRGETLRTTAEALLAAVPYHVGEREVATLEAHFPQAEKNVVALEAHFPQAEKNVVALEGGCGPGNALSLMIQSEQLTELFAAFGVKGTSAEAVANQVAHEARRYLASPAAVGEHLADQLILPLALAGEGAFTVARASAHLLTNIVVVERFLPVRFSCEATESGYLVRVSD
;
A
#
# COMPACT_ATOMS: atom_id res chain seq x y z
N MET A 1 -34.43 -2.73 8.25
CA MET A 1 -33.21 -3.48 7.85
C MET A 1 -32.34 -2.54 7.04
N ALA A 2 -31.05 -2.41 7.38
CA ALA A 2 -30.13 -1.60 6.59
C ALA A 2 -30.05 -2.15 5.15
N ARG A 3 -29.99 -1.27 4.15
CA ARG A 3 -29.85 -1.65 2.74
C ARG A 3 -28.49 -2.32 2.54
N ILE A 4 -28.49 -3.53 1.96
CA ILE A 4 -27.25 -4.24 1.61
C ILE A 4 -26.64 -3.62 0.35
N ILE A 5 -25.36 -3.31 0.40
CA ILE A 5 -24.59 -2.82 -0.75
C ILE A 5 -24.15 -4.01 -1.60
N ALA A 6 -24.61 -4.08 -2.85
CA ALA A 6 -24.17 -5.11 -3.80
C ALA A 6 -22.93 -4.64 -4.58
N LEU A 7 -21.87 -5.45 -4.57
CA LEU A 7 -20.60 -5.19 -5.24
C LEU A 7 -20.27 -6.29 -6.25
N ASP A 8 -19.70 -5.88 -7.38
CA ASP A 8 -19.13 -6.79 -8.38
C ASP A 8 -17.60 -6.82 -8.21
N GLY A 9 -17.09 -7.94 -7.70
CA GLY A 9 -15.66 -8.19 -7.51
C GLY A 9 -14.87 -8.44 -8.80
N ALA A 10 -15.55 -8.53 -9.95
CA ALA A 10 -14.92 -8.57 -11.27
C ALA A 10 -14.76 -7.17 -11.89
N GLN A 11 -15.39 -6.13 -11.31
CA GLN A 11 -15.30 -4.77 -11.81
C GLN A 11 -13.86 -4.23 -11.77
N GLY A 12 -13.50 -3.40 -12.76
CA GLY A 12 -12.21 -2.71 -12.82
C GLY A 12 -11.04 -3.69 -12.87
N GLU A 13 -10.15 -3.63 -11.89
CA GLU A 13 -8.97 -4.51 -11.78
C GLU A 13 -9.31 -5.98 -11.48
N GLY A 14 -10.55 -6.28 -11.06
CA GLY A 14 -10.99 -7.63 -10.72
C GLY A 14 -10.05 -8.31 -9.71
N GLY A 15 -9.47 -7.54 -8.80
CA GLY A 15 -8.43 -7.94 -7.85
C GLY A 15 -8.96 -8.14 -6.43
N GLY A 16 -8.03 -8.26 -5.47
CA GLY A 16 -8.40 -8.34 -4.05
C GLY A 16 -8.70 -6.99 -3.40
N GLN A 17 -8.50 -5.86 -4.09
CA GLN A 17 -8.62 -4.52 -3.51
C GLN A 17 -10.07 -4.15 -3.17
N ILE A 18 -11.03 -4.44 -4.06
CA ILE A 18 -12.46 -4.16 -3.83
C ILE A 18 -12.92 -4.77 -2.50
N LEU A 19 -12.54 -6.03 -2.25
CA LEU A 19 -12.87 -6.73 -1.01
C LEU A 19 -12.28 -6.03 0.22
N ARG A 20 -11.00 -5.63 0.16
CA ARG A 20 -10.35 -4.98 1.30
C ARG A 20 -11.00 -3.64 1.62
N SER A 21 -11.20 -2.80 0.62
CA SER A 21 -11.87 -1.50 0.81
C SER A 21 -13.31 -1.68 1.31
N ALA A 22 -14.06 -2.64 0.77
CA ALA A 22 -15.42 -2.94 1.21
C ALA A 22 -15.47 -3.42 2.67
N LEU A 23 -14.53 -4.27 3.11
CA LEU A 23 -14.43 -4.69 4.51
C LEU A 23 -14.16 -3.49 5.44
N SER A 24 -13.17 -2.66 5.10
CA SER A 24 -12.86 -1.45 5.87
C SER A 24 -14.07 -0.53 5.99
N LEU A 25 -14.68 -0.18 4.85
CA LEU A 25 -15.81 0.76 4.80
C LEU A 25 -17.06 0.18 5.47
N SER A 26 -17.34 -1.11 5.29
CA SER A 26 -18.46 -1.78 5.94
C SER A 26 -18.33 -1.72 7.46
N MET A 27 -17.15 -2.04 8.00
CA MET A 27 -16.90 -1.91 9.43
C MET A 27 -17.13 -0.47 9.91
N ILE A 28 -16.59 0.52 9.21
CA ILE A 28 -16.66 1.93 9.58
C ILE A 28 -18.10 2.47 9.52
N THR A 29 -18.85 2.16 8.46
CA THR A 29 -20.20 2.71 8.25
C THR A 29 -21.31 1.88 8.88
N GLY A 30 -21.00 0.67 9.36
CA GLY A 30 -21.98 -0.31 9.83
C GLY A 30 -22.89 -0.85 8.72
N GLN A 31 -22.59 -0.57 7.45
CA GLN A 31 -23.43 -1.00 6.32
C GLN A 31 -23.03 -2.41 5.85
N PRO A 32 -23.96 -3.36 5.76
CA PRO A 32 -23.68 -4.68 5.22
C PRO A 32 -23.44 -4.63 3.71
N PHE A 33 -22.61 -5.55 3.21
CA PHE A 33 -22.40 -5.73 1.78
C PHE A 33 -22.47 -7.19 1.34
N GLU A 34 -22.76 -7.38 0.06
CA GLU A 34 -22.62 -8.64 -0.64
C GLU A 34 -21.75 -8.41 -1.87
N MET A 35 -20.78 -9.29 -2.08
CA MET A 35 -19.88 -9.27 -3.21
C MET A 35 -19.99 -10.58 -3.98
N SER A 36 -20.11 -10.46 -5.30
CA SER A 36 -20.01 -11.59 -6.23
C SER A 36 -18.77 -11.45 -7.12
N GLY A 37 -18.36 -12.51 -7.82
CA GLY A 37 -17.24 -12.43 -8.78
C GLY A 37 -15.87 -12.13 -8.15
N ILE A 38 -15.64 -12.47 -6.87
CA ILE A 38 -14.37 -12.16 -6.19
C ILE A 38 -13.20 -12.73 -6.98
N ARG A 39 -12.37 -11.84 -7.54
CA ARG A 39 -11.19 -12.19 -8.33
C ARG A 39 -11.48 -13.09 -9.55
N ALA A 40 -12.68 -13.00 -10.13
CA ALA A 40 -13.12 -13.87 -11.22
C ALA A 40 -12.17 -13.86 -12.44
N GLY A 41 -11.56 -12.72 -12.77
CA GLY A 41 -10.62 -12.57 -13.89
C GLY A 41 -9.17 -12.96 -13.59
N ARG A 42 -8.84 -13.47 -12.40
CA ARG A 42 -7.46 -13.81 -12.02
C ARG A 42 -7.19 -15.30 -12.24
N ALA A 43 -5.92 -15.63 -12.50
CA ALA A 43 -5.47 -17.02 -12.75
C ALA A 43 -5.90 -18.02 -11.67
N LYS A 44 -6.01 -17.58 -10.41
CA LYS A 44 -6.66 -18.33 -9.33
C LYS A 44 -7.83 -17.48 -8.84
N PRO A 45 -9.10 -17.78 -9.18
CA PRO A 45 -10.24 -16.97 -8.74
C PRO A 45 -10.57 -17.18 -7.25
N GLY A 46 -11.43 -16.32 -6.72
CA GLY A 46 -11.95 -16.41 -5.35
C GLY A 46 -10.99 -15.98 -4.24
N LEU A 47 -11.37 -16.25 -2.99
CA LEU A 47 -10.59 -15.93 -1.80
C LEU A 47 -9.33 -16.81 -1.69
N LEU A 48 -8.16 -16.21 -1.92
CA LEU A 48 -6.88 -16.78 -1.45
C LEU A 48 -6.70 -16.61 0.06
N ARG A 49 -5.72 -17.32 0.66
CA ARG A 49 -5.40 -17.25 2.10
C ARG A 49 -5.30 -15.83 2.66
N GLN A 50 -4.63 -14.91 1.96
CA GLN A 50 -4.53 -13.52 2.42
C GLN A 50 -5.88 -12.79 2.48
N HIS A 51 -6.78 -13.07 1.52
CA HIS A 51 -8.10 -12.47 1.47
C HIS A 51 -8.99 -13.07 2.56
N LEU A 52 -8.94 -14.39 2.72
CA LEU A 52 -9.64 -15.08 3.79
C LEU A 52 -9.18 -14.60 5.18
N THR A 53 -7.87 -14.39 5.35
CA THR A 53 -7.33 -13.81 6.58
C THR A 53 -7.85 -12.39 6.81
N ALA A 54 -7.92 -11.57 5.77
CA ALA A 54 -8.48 -10.22 5.87
C ALA A 54 -9.97 -10.23 6.25
N VAL A 55 -10.78 -11.12 5.67
CA VAL A 55 -12.20 -11.32 6.03
C VAL A 55 -12.33 -11.75 7.49
N ARG A 56 -11.55 -12.74 7.92
CA ARG A 56 -11.59 -13.25 9.30
C ARG A 56 -11.11 -12.22 10.32
N ALA A 57 -10.09 -11.45 9.98
CA ALA A 57 -9.60 -10.36 10.82
C ALA A 57 -10.68 -9.27 10.98
N ALA A 58 -11.32 -8.86 9.90
CA ALA A 58 -12.45 -7.93 9.95
C ALA A 58 -13.63 -8.50 10.77
N THR A 59 -13.90 -9.81 10.62
CA THR A 59 -14.95 -10.51 11.38
C THR A 59 -14.69 -10.49 12.88
N GLU A 60 -13.46 -10.78 13.28
CA GLU A 60 -13.06 -10.80 14.69
C GLU A 60 -13.12 -9.41 15.32
N ILE A 61 -12.62 -8.39 14.60
CA ILE A 61 -12.55 -7.00 15.09
C ILE A 61 -13.93 -6.38 15.32
N CYS A 62 -14.91 -6.68 14.47
CA CYS A 62 -16.26 -6.09 14.59
C CYS A 62 -17.36 -7.07 14.96
N GLY A 63 -17.04 -8.34 15.24
CA GLY A 63 -18.03 -9.38 15.55
C GLY A 63 -19.04 -9.60 14.42
N ALA A 64 -18.58 -9.58 13.17
CA ALA A 64 -19.46 -9.64 11.99
C ALA A 64 -20.17 -11.00 11.84
N GLN A 65 -21.34 -10.96 11.17
CA GLN A 65 -21.92 -12.16 10.57
C GLN A 65 -21.42 -12.28 9.13
N VAL A 66 -20.88 -13.46 8.78
CA VAL A 66 -20.26 -13.67 7.48
C VAL A 66 -20.74 -14.97 6.84
N ASN A 67 -20.93 -14.95 5.52
CA ASN A 67 -21.19 -16.12 4.70
C ASN A 67 -20.26 -16.11 3.48
N GLY A 68 -19.64 -17.25 3.17
CA GLY A 68 -18.73 -17.40 2.03
C GLY A 68 -17.25 -17.16 2.36
N ASP A 69 -16.85 -17.14 3.63
CA ASP A 69 -15.46 -17.02 4.08
C ASP A 69 -14.69 -18.36 3.99
N GLU A 70 -14.64 -18.91 2.79
CA GLU A 70 -13.91 -20.14 2.48
C GLU A 70 -12.93 -19.94 1.32
N LEU A 71 -11.86 -20.75 1.29
CA LEU A 71 -10.86 -20.67 0.23
C LEU A 71 -11.50 -20.94 -1.13
N GLY A 72 -11.22 -20.06 -2.10
CA GLY A 72 -11.76 -20.16 -3.46
C GLY A 72 -13.18 -19.62 -3.61
N SER A 73 -13.85 -19.18 -2.53
CA SER A 73 -15.17 -18.57 -2.64
C SER A 73 -15.12 -17.32 -3.53
N GLN A 74 -16.10 -17.22 -4.43
CA GLN A 74 -16.32 -16.05 -5.29
C GLN A 74 -17.48 -15.18 -4.82
N GLN A 75 -18.12 -15.54 -3.71
CA GLN A 75 -19.23 -14.81 -3.12
C GLN A 75 -18.97 -14.59 -1.63
N LEU A 76 -19.25 -13.38 -1.15
CA LEU A 76 -19.12 -13.06 0.27
C LEU A 76 -20.26 -12.14 0.67
N ARG A 77 -20.95 -12.48 1.76
CA ARG A 77 -21.84 -11.57 2.46
C ARG A 77 -21.24 -11.25 3.82
N PHE A 78 -21.15 -9.96 4.14
CA PHE A 78 -20.54 -9.46 5.36
C PHE A 78 -21.47 -8.43 6.01
N THR A 79 -21.87 -8.71 7.24
CA THR A 79 -22.69 -7.81 8.07
C THR A 79 -21.87 -7.43 9.31
N PRO A 80 -21.37 -6.19 9.38
CA PRO A 80 -20.51 -5.73 10.46
C PRO A 80 -21.30 -5.60 11.78
N GLY A 81 -20.61 -5.81 12.90
CA GLY A 81 -21.05 -5.34 14.22
C GLY A 81 -20.20 -4.14 14.69
N PRO A 82 -20.26 -3.79 15.99
CA PRO A 82 -19.44 -2.72 16.56
C PRO A 82 -17.94 -3.05 16.51
N ILE A 83 -17.12 -2.09 16.07
CA ILE A 83 -15.66 -2.19 16.06
C ILE A 83 -15.15 -2.18 17.50
N ARG A 84 -14.26 -3.12 17.84
CA ARG A 84 -13.65 -3.21 19.17
C ARG A 84 -12.15 -3.00 19.10
N GLY A 85 -11.63 -2.17 20.00
CA GLY A 85 -10.21 -2.07 20.27
C GLY A 85 -9.67 -3.32 20.94
N GLY A 86 -8.36 -3.54 20.85
CA GLY A 86 -7.70 -4.66 21.53
C GLY A 86 -6.46 -5.19 20.83
N GLU A 87 -5.98 -6.33 21.32
CA GLU A 87 -4.85 -7.04 20.75
C GLU A 87 -5.32 -8.16 19.82
N TYR A 88 -4.87 -8.11 18.58
CA TYR A 88 -5.23 -9.06 17.54
C TYR A 88 -3.98 -9.68 16.93
N ARG A 89 -4.04 -10.99 16.67
CA ARG A 89 -2.95 -11.72 16.02
C ARG A 89 -3.47 -12.63 14.94
N PHE A 90 -2.99 -12.40 13.72
CA PHE A 90 -3.40 -13.14 12.53
C PHE A 90 -2.22 -13.84 11.87
N ALA A 91 -2.48 -14.99 11.26
CA ALA A 91 -1.49 -15.73 10.50
C ALA A 91 -2.08 -16.11 9.15
N ILE A 92 -1.43 -15.67 8.07
CA ILE A 92 -1.89 -15.92 6.70
C ILE A 92 -1.62 -17.39 6.30
N GLY A 93 -0.60 -18.02 6.91
CA GLY A 93 -0.21 -19.41 6.60
C GLY A 93 0.40 -19.59 5.21
N SER A 94 0.85 -18.49 4.58
CA SER A 94 1.61 -18.47 3.32
C SER A 94 2.35 -17.15 3.17
N ALA A 95 3.08 -16.96 2.07
CA ALA A 95 3.70 -15.66 1.71
C ALA A 95 2.71 -14.59 1.25
N GLY A 96 1.44 -14.64 1.68
CA GLY A 96 0.48 -13.56 1.39
C GLY A 96 0.84 -12.31 2.18
N SER A 97 0.50 -11.13 1.68
CA SER A 97 1.02 -9.88 2.25
C SER A 97 0.39 -9.54 3.60
N CYS A 98 1.24 -9.34 4.62
CA CYS A 98 0.85 -8.79 5.91
C CYS A 98 0.29 -7.37 5.77
N MET A 99 0.94 -6.55 4.94
CA MET A 99 0.57 -5.15 4.75
C MET A 99 -0.85 -5.02 4.20
N LEU A 100 -1.27 -5.91 3.30
CA LEU A 100 -2.64 -5.90 2.79
C LEU A 100 -3.69 -6.29 3.84
N VAL A 101 -3.38 -7.21 4.76
CA VAL A 101 -4.28 -7.53 5.88
C VAL A 101 -4.37 -6.33 6.83
N LEU A 102 -3.23 -5.73 7.20
CA LEU A 102 -3.17 -4.53 8.03
C LEU A 102 -3.96 -3.38 7.41
N GLN A 103 -3.74 -3.06 6.13
CA GLN A 103 -4.49 -2.04 5.41
C GLN A 103 -6.00 -2.30 5.32
N THR A 104 -6.44 -3.55 5.50
CA THR A 104 -7.88 -3.87 5.54
C THR A 104 -8.51 -3.48 6.88
N VAL A 105 -7.79 -3.70 7.98
CA VAL A 105 -8.38 -3.60 9.32
C VAL A 105 -8.04 -2.31 10.05
N LEU A 106 -6.85 -1.75 9.81
CA LEU A 106 -6.40 -0.53 10.48
C LEU A 106 -7.35 0.66 10.26
N PRO A 107 -7.94 0.89 9.06
CA PRO A 107 -8.88 1.99 8.90
C PRO A 107 -10.11 1.92 9.80
N ALA A 108 -10.60 0.71 10.10
CA ALA A 108 -11.70 0.54 11.05
C ALA A 108 -11.24 0.82 12.49
N LEU A 109 -10.02 0.40 12.84
CA LEU A 109 -9.46 0.61 14.18
C LEU A 109 -9.16 2.08 14.49
N TRP A 110 -9.08 2.97 13.49
CA TRP A 110 -9.09 4.42 13.71
C TRP A 110 -10.37 4.90 14.41
N PHE A 111 -11.46 4.14 14.36
CA PHE A 111 -12.76 4.46 14.96
C PHE A 111 -13.20 3.44 16.02
N ALA A 112 -12.26 2.66 16.57
CA ALA A 112 -12.53 1.72 17.64
C ALA A 112 -12.85 2.44 18.97
N ASP A 113 -13.41 1.70 19.92
CA ASP A 113 -13.68 2.15 21.29
C ASP A 113 -12.42 2.25 22.18
N GLY A 114 -11.24 1.90 21.66
CA GLY A 114 -9.96 1.96 22.37
C GLY A 114 -8.75 1.66 21.48
N SER A 115 -7.56 1.79 22.08
CA SER A 115 -6.28 1.50 21.42
C SER A 115 -6.20 0.04 20.97
N SER A 116 -5.42 -0.21 19.91
CA SER A 116 -5.29 -1.54 19.35
C SER A 116 -3.87 -1.88 18.93
N ARG A 117 -3.55 -3.18 18.99
CA ARG A 117 -2.32 -3.75 18.44
C ARG A 117 -2.69 -4.91 17.52
N VAL A 118 -2.34 -4.80 16.23
CA VAL A 118 -2.57 -5.87 15.26
C VAL A 118 -1.25 -6.44 14.79
N GLU A 119 -1.04 -7.75 14.98
CA GLU A 119 0.13 -8.47 14.50
C GLU A 119 -0.26 -9.47 13.41
N VAL A 120 0.44 -9.43 12.27
CA VAL A 120 0.18 -10.32 11.13
C VAL A 120 1.43 -11.07 10.74
N HIS A 121 1.32 -12.40 10.59
CA HIS A 121 2.36 -13.30 10.13
C HIS A 121 2.12 -13.71 8.66
N GLY A 122 3.14 -13.59 7.81
CA GLY A 122 3.04 -13.82 6.37
C GLY A 122 4.22 -13.26 5.57
N GLY A 123 3.96 -12.76 4.36
CA GLY A 123 4.94 -12.03 3.55
C GLY A 123 4.98 -10.54 3.91
N THR A 124 6.17 -9.95 3.92
CA THR A 124 6.38 -8.51 4.18
C THR A 124 7.01 -7.79 2.99
N HIS A 125 7.57 -8.55 2.05
CA HIS A 125 8.21 -8.09 0.83
C HIS A 125 7.67 -8.92 -0.35
N ASN A 126 6.66 -8.38 -1.02
CA ASN A 126 5.87 -9.06 -2.06
C ASN A 126 5.83 -8.20 -3.33
N GLN A 127 5.91 -8.81 -4.51
CA GLN A 127 5.91 -8.08 -5.79
C GLN A 127 4.63 -7.27 -6.06
N ALA A 128 3.47 -7.70 -5.56
CA ALA A 128 2.17 -7.10 -5.85
C ALA A 128 1.46 -6.62 -4.56
N ALA A 129 2.23 -6.10 -3.61
CA ALA A 129 1.72 -5.46 -2.40
C ALA A 129 2.75 -4.43 -1.89
N PRO A 130 2.33 -3.39 -1.15
CA PRO A 130 3.27 -2.49 -0.50
C PRO A 130 4.18 -3.28 0.45
N SER A 131 5.47 -2.93 0.46
CA SER A 131 6.42 -3.43 1.45
C SER A 131 6.16 -2.79 2.82
N ALA A 132 6.70 -3.40 3.87
CA ALA A 132 6.68 -2.79 5.19
C ALA A 132 7.37 -1.42 5.20
N ASP A 133 8.49 -1.26 4.48
CA ASP A 133 9.17 0.03 4.35
C ASP A 133 8.31 1.09 3.66
N PHE A 134 7.54 0.73 2.63
CA PHE A 134 6.61 1.66 1.99
C PHE A 134 5.55 2.14 3.01
N ILE A 135 4.96 1.23 3.76
CA ILE A 135 3.97 1.59 4.79
C ILE A 135 4.59 2.54 5.83
N CYS A 136 5.72 2.16 6.42
CA CYS A 136 6.33 2.94 7.50
C CYS A 136 6.91 4.28 7.04
N ARG A 137 7.51 4.35 5.84
CA ARG A 137 8.28 5.53 5.38
C ARG A 137 7.51 6.45 4.43
N VAL A 138 6.46 5.95 3.77
CA VAL A 138 5.67 6.73 2.79
C VAL A 138 4.25 6.97 3.29
N TRP A 139 3.50 5.91 3.61
CA TRP A 139 2.07 6.04 3.92
C TRP A 139 1.79 6.57 5.33
N GLU A 140 2.41 5.99 6.36
CA GLU A 140 2.18 6.38 7.75
C GLU A 140 2.49 7.86 8.06
N PRO A 141 3.58 8.46 7.55
CA PRO A 141 3.83 9.90 7.75
C PRO A 141 2.73 10.80 7.17
N LEU A 142 2.09 10.39 6.07
CA LEU A 142 0.96 11.13 5.50
C LEU A 142 -0.30 10.96 6.32
N LEU A 143 -0.58 9.75 6.81
CA LEU A 143 -1.69 9.51 7.74
C LEU A 143 -1.53 10.32 9.04
N ALA A 144 -0.31 10.44 9.58
CA ALA A 144 -0.03 11.25 10.75
C ALA A 144 -0.39 12.74 10.54
N ARG A 145 -0.13 13.29 9.34
CA ARG A 145 -0.57 14.66 8.99
C ARG A 145 -2.10 14.79 9.03
N MET A 146 -2.81 13.74 8.63
CA MET A 146 -4.27 13.64 8.69
C MET A 146 -4.82 13.43 10.11
N GLY A 147 -3.96 13.30 11.14
CA GLY A 147 -4.37 13.11 12.54
C GLY A 147 -4.49 11.65 12.97
N ILE A 148 -4.03 10.70 12.14
CA ILE A 148 -4.05 9.27 12.46
C ILE A 148 -2.77 8.91 13.22
N SER A 149 -2.93 8.39 14.43
CA SER A 149 -1.81 7.88 15.22
C SER A 149 -1.71 6.37 15.05
N GLN A 150 -0.85 5.93 14.13
CA GLN A 150 -0.47 4.54 13.98
C GLN A 150 1.04 4.40 13.78
N ARG A 151 1.58 3.26 14.20
CA ARG A 151 2.99 2.94 14.01
C ARG A 151 3.16 1.46 13.69
N THR A 152 3.67 1.18 12.49
CA THR A 152 4.01 -0.18 12.08
C THR A 152 5.47 -0.50 12.40
N THR A 153 5.70 -1.70 12.92
CA THR A 153 7.01 -2.26 13.19
C THR A 153 7.13 -3.58 12.42
N LEU A 154 8.15 -3.67 11.58
CA LEU A 154 8.54 -4.92 10.95
C LEU A 154 9.25 -5.80 12.00
N ILE A 155 8.61 -6.88 12.42
CA ILE A 155 9.17 -7.82 13.41
C ILE A 155 10.16 -8.76 12.72
N LYS A 156 9.80 -9.26 11.54
CA LYS A 156 10.60 -10.22 10.77
C LYS A 156 10.36 -10.07 9.28
N HIS A 157 11.44 -10.10 8.50
CA HIS A 157 11.37 -10.11 7.05
C HIS A 157 10.80 -11.44 6.53
N GLY A 158 9.97 -11.37 5.49
CA GLY A 158 9.34 -12.52 4.88
C GLY A 158 9.20 -12.28 3.38
N PHE A 159 10.12 -12.86 2.62
CA PHE A 159 10.17 -12.72 1.17
C PHE A 159 9.34 -13.80 0.48
N TYR A 160 8.65 -13.42 -0.59
CA TYR A 160 8.01 -14.40 -1.47
C TYR A 160 9.08 -15.33 -2.12
N PRO A 161 8.83 -16.65 -2.28
CA PRO A 161 7.59 -17.39 -1.99
C PRO A 161 7.51 -17.99 -0.58
N ALA A 162 8.57 -17.93 0.23
CA ALA A 162 8.61 -18.57 1.54
C ALA A 162 7.68 -17.89 2.56
N GLY A 163 7.64 -16.55 2.57
CA GLY A 163 6.94 -15.78 3.59
C GLY A 163 7.66 -15.89 4.94
N GLY A 164 6.92 -16.18 6.01
CA GLY A 164 7.50 -16.39 7.35
C GLY A 164 7.99 -15.12 8.05
N GLY A 165 7.63 -13.95 7.52
CA GLY A 165 7.80 -12.66 8.15
C GLY A 165 6.62 -12.31 9.06
N ALA A 166 6.77 -11.20 9.77
CA ALA A 166 5.74 -10.67 10.64
C ALA A 166 5.86 -9.15 10.76
N ALA A 167 4.73 -8.48 10.91
CA ALA A 167 4.67 -7.06 11.23
C ALA A 167 3.57 -6.81 12.26
N ALA A 168 3.76 -5.79 13.10
CA ALA A 168 2.76 -5.35 14.05
C ALA A 168 2.53 -3.85 13.94
N THR A 169 1.28 -3.42 14.06
CA THR A 169 0.89 -2.02 14.09
C THR A 169 0.18 -1.72 15.40
N VAL A 170 0.64 -0.68 16.10
CA VAL A 170 -0.10 -0.07 17.21
C VAL A 170 -0.87 1.12 16.65
N VAL A 171 -2.14 1.25 17.00
CA VAL A 171 -3.04 2.30 16.50
C VAL A 171 -3.91 2.84 17.62
N GLU A 172 -4.06 4.16 17.65
CA GLU A 172 -4.94 4.88 18.56
C GLU A 172 -6.17 5.37 17.79
N PRO A 173 -7.38 5.33 18.39
CA PRO A 173 -8.56 5.93 17.78
C PRO A 173 -8.35 7.42 17.49
N ALA A 174 -8.76 7.85 16.31
CA ALA A 174 -8.72 9.25 15.91
C ALA A 174 -10.02 9.96 16.33
N THR A 175 -9.90 11.09 17.01
CA THR A 175 -11.07 11.94 17.34
C THR A 175 -11.70 12.53 16.08
N SER A 176 -10.87 12.96 15.13
CA SER A 176 -11.27 13.43 13.81
C SER A 176 -10.11 13.29 12.84
N LEU A 177 -10.43 13.18 11.55
CA LEU A 177 -9.46 13.18 10.47
C LEU A 177 -9.42 14.57 9.81
N ARG A 178 -8.24 14.95 9.34
CA ARG A 178 -8.01 16.19 8.58
C ARG A 178 -7.70 15.86 7.13
N GLY A 179 -8.15 16.70 6.20
CA GLY A 179 -7.79 16.58 4.81
C GLY A 179 -6.29 16.69 4.56
N LEU A 180 -5.85 16.16 3.43
CA LEU A 180 -4.47 16.26 2.96
C LEU A 180 -4.46 16.75 1.51
N THR A 181 -3.64 17.77 1.25
CA THR A 181 -3.49 18.38 -0.07
C THR A 181 -2.05 18.24 -0.56
N LEU A 182 -1.84 17.51 -1.65
CA LEU A 182 -0.54 17.22 -2.27
C LEU A 182 -0.58 17.56 -3.77
N ILE A 183 -0.42 18.85 -4.11
CA ILE A 183 -0.53 19.33 -5.50
C ILE A 183 0.79 19.25 -6.26
N SER A 184 1.91 19.46 -5.58
CA SER A 184 3.25 19.26 -6.11
C SER A 184 4.09 18.50 -5.09
N ARG A 185 5.12 17.79 -5.54
CA ARG A 185 6.08 17.15 -4.62
C ARG A 185 7.07 18.15 -4.00
N GLY A 186 7.29 19.29 -4.64
CA GLY A 186 8.38 20.22 -4.34
C GLY A 186 9.75 19.74 -4.82
N GLU A 187 10.81 20.42 -4.37
CA GLU A 187 12.18 20.02 -4.70
C GLU A 187 12.57 18.66 -4.10
N THR A 188 13.44 17.93 -4.79
CA THR A 188 14.03 16.70 -4.26
C THR A 188 15.12 17.07 -3.24
N LEU A 189 14.90 16.68 -1.98
CA LEU A 189 15.81 16.98 -0.88
C LEU A 189 16.88 15.91 -0.70
N ARG A 190 16.47 14.63 -0.77
CA ARG A 190 17.35 13.50 -0.52
C ARG A 190 16.88 12.27 -1.28
N THR A 191 17.84 11.47 -1.73
CA THR A 191 17.57 10.15 -2.30
C THR A 191 18.36 9.09 -1.55
N THR A 192 17.82 7.89 -1.42
CA THR A 192 18.47 6.77 -0.72
C THR A 192 18.19 5.47 -1.46
N ALA A 193 19.25 4.81 -1.90
CA ALA A 193 19.21 3.49 -2.49
C ALA A 193 19.56 2.43 -1.43
N GLU A 194 18.69 1.44 -1.25
CA GLU A 194 18.86 0.38 -0.24
C GLU A 194 18.61 -0.99 -0.85
N ALA A 195 19.60 -1.87 -0.79
CA ALA A 195 19.50 -3.29 -1.13
C ALA A 195 19.45 -4.14 0.14
N LEU A 196 18.34 -4.85 0.34
CA LEU A 196 18.12 -5.80 1.44
C LEU A 196 18.38 -7.22 0.95
N LEU A 197 19.33 -7.92 1.57
CA LEU A 197 19.74 -9.26 1.18
C LEU A 197 19.48 -10.25 2.32
N ALA A 198 18.75 -11.34 2.06
CA ALA A 198 18.56 -12.43 3.01
C ALA A 198 19.00 -13.75 2.38
N ALA A 199 20.10 -14.34 2.89
CA ALA A 199 20.72 -15.54 2.31
C ALA A 199 21.00 -15.41 0.79
N VAL A 200 21.42 -14.21 0.36
CA VAL A 200 21.84 -13.87 -1.00
C VAL A 200 23.26 -13.32 -0.95
N PRO A 201 24.16 -13.67 -1.89
CA PRO A 201 25.53 -13.17 -1.88
C PRO A 201 25.60 -11.64 -1.90
N TYR A 202 26.47 -11.06 -1.06
CA TYR A 202 26.58 -9.61 -0.87
C TYR A 202 26.80 -8.83 -2.17
N HIS A 203 27.61 -9.37 -3.08
CA HIS A 203 27.91 -8.79 -4.39
C HIS A 203 26.68 -8.62 -5.31
N VAL A 204 25.53 -9.23 -4.97
CA VAL A 204 24.27 -8.98 -5.68
C VAL A 204 23.79 -7.56 -5.36
N GLY A 205 23.71 -7.19 -4.08
CA GLY A 205 23.28 -5.86 -3.66
C GLY A 205 24.25 -4.75 -4.10
N GLU A 206 25.56 -5.04 -4.12
CA GLU A 206 26.55 -4.08 -4.65
C GLU A 206 26.30 -3.76 -6.13
N ARG A 207 26.04 -4.77 -6.95
CA ARG A 207 25.74 -4.59 -8.38
C ARG A 207 24.40 -3.88 -8.59
N GLU A 208 23.41 -4.17 -7.76
CA GLU A 208 22.10 -3.51 -7.81
C GLU A 208 22.22 -2.01 -7.54
N VAL A 209 22.85 -1.65 -6.43
CA VAL A 209 23.04 -0.25 -6.05
C VAL A 209 23.89 0.50 -7.07
N ALA A 210 24.99 -0.10 -7.55
CA ALA A 210 25.85 0.51 -8.56
C ALA A 210 25.12 0.71 -9.90
N THR A 211 24.32 -0.27 -10.33
CA THR A 211 23.52 -0.14 -11.56
C THR A 211 22.45 0.93 -11.41
N LEU A 212 21.76 0.97 -10.26
CA LEU A 212 20.74 1.96 -9.98
C LEU A 212 21.33 3.38 -9.99
N GLU A 213 22.48 3.58 -9.36
CA GLU A 213 23.20 4.87 -9.37
C GLU A 213 23.53 5.33 -10.79
N ALA A 214 23.97 4.42 -11.67
CA ALA A 214 24.31 4.76 -13.05
C ALA A 214 23.13 5.33 -13.86
N HIS A 215 21.89 5.12 -13.43
CA HIS A 215 20.70 5.73 -14.06
C HIS A 215 20.42 7.17 -13.63
N PHE A 216 21.08 7.65 -12.57
CA PHE A 216 20.91 8.99 -12.01
C PHE A 216 22.26 9.73 -11.91
N PRO A 217 22.99 9.92 -13.04
CA PRO A 217 24.27 10.61 -13.04
C PRO A 217 24.11 12.08 -12.62
N GLN A 218 25.16 12.64 -12.03
CA GLN A 218 25.16 14.03 -11.55
C GLN A 218 24.97 15.00 -12.72
N ALA A 219 24.11 16.01 -12.54
CA ALA A 219 24.10 17.17 -13.42
C ALA A 219 25.41 17.96 -13.19
N GLU A 220 26.23 18.13 -14.22
CA GLU A 220 27.37 19.04 -14.14
C GLU A 220 26.86 20.45 -13.80
N LYS A 221 27.55 21.14 -12.88
CA LYS A 221 27.14 22.43 -12.27
C LYS A 221 26.84 23.58 -13.25
N ASN A 222 27.00 23.41 -14.57
CA ASN A 222 26.94 24.48 -15.57
C ASN A 222 25.92 24.26 -16.71
N VAL A 223 24.98 23.33 -16.62
CA VAL A 223 23.94 23.16 -17.66
C VAL A 223 22.56 23.54 -17.13
N VAL A 224 22.06 24.71 -17.56
CA VAL A 224 20.67 25.12 -17.42
C VAL A 224 19.86 24.41 -18.51
N ALA A 225 19.44 23.19 -18.22
CA ALA A 225 18.41 22.49 -18.98
C ALA A 225 17.59 21.66 -17.99
N LEU A 226 16.32 21.40 -18.30
CA LEU A 226 15.34 20.66 -17.51
C LEU A 226 15.76 19.20 -17.20
N GLU A 227 16.81 19.03 -16.41
CA GLU A 227 17.25 17.74 -15.87
C GLU A 227 17.17 17.86 -14.35
N ALA A 228 16.31 17.03 -13.75
CA ALA A 228 16.06 17.04 -12.32
C ALA A 228 17.41 16.99 -11.56
N HIS A 229 17.63 17.94 -10.66
CA HIS A 229 18.82 17.97 -9.82
C HIS A 229 18.76 16.76 -8.88
N PHE A 230 19.70 15.81 -9.03
CA PHE A 230 19.80 14.63 -8.16
C PHE A 230 20.97 14.80 -7.17
N PRO A 231 20.71 15.09 -5.89
CA PRO A 231 21.75 14.95 -4.87
C PRO A 231 22.19 13.49 -4.77
N GLN A 232 23.46 13.26 -4.39
CA GLN A 232 24.03 11.90 -4.27
C GLN A 232 23.14 11.02 -3.40
N ALA A 233 22.70 9.88 -3.94
CA ALA A 233 21.92 8.92 -3.19
C ALA A 233 22.80 8.29 -2.10
N GLU A 234 22.31 8.25 -0.87
CA GLU A 234 22.92 7.40 0.16
C GLU A 234 22.72 5.93 -0.20
N LYS A 235 23.77 5.12 -0.02
CA LYS A 235 23.83 3.74 -0.51
C LYS A 235 23.99 2.77 0.64
N ASN A 236 23.01 1.89 0.79
CA ASN A 236 23.02 0.88 1.84
C ASN A 236 22.86 -0.52 1.22
N VAL A 237 23.79 -1.43 1.51
CA VAL A 237 23.61 -2.87 1.29
C VAL A 237 23.52 -3.53 2.65
N VAL A 238 22.36 -4.11 2.96
CA VAL A 238 22.06 -4.66 4.29
C VAL A 238 21.87 -6.16 4.17
N ALA A 239 22.76 -6.93 4.80
CA ALA A 239 22.59 -8.37 4.95
C ALA A 239 21.75 -8.67 6.20
N LEU A 240 20.59 -9.30 5.99
CA LEU A 240 19.67 -9.67 7.04
C LEU A 240 20.12 -10.97 7.71
N GLU A 241 20.20 -10.94 9.03
CA GLU A 241 20.49 -12.12 9.86
C GLU A 241 19.23 -12.96 10.12
N GLY A 242 19.39 -14.22 10.55
CA GLY A 242 18.29 -15.03 11.09
C GLY A 242 17.49 -15.88 10.10
N GLY A 243 18.05 -16.22 8.94
CA GLY A 243 17.52 -17.29 8.06
C GLY A 243 16.23 -16.97 7.31
N CYS A 244 15.88 -15.68 7.18
CA CYS A 244 14.67 -15.20 6.49
C CYS A 244 14.85 -15.17 4.96
N GLY A 245 15.29 -16.28 4.35
CA GLY A 245 15.69 -16.27 2.94
C GLY A 245 15.47 -17.61 2.21
N PRO A 246 15.82 -17.68 0.92
CA PRO A 246 16.46 -16.62 0.13
C PRO A 246 15.50 -15.45 -0.18
N GLY A 247 16.00 -14.22 -0.14
CA GLY A 247 15.23 -13.00 -0.41
C GLY A 247 16.11 -11.81 -0.78
N ASN A 248 15.61 -10.96 -1.67
CA ASN A 248 16.30 -9.76 -2.13
C ASN A 248 15.26 -8.66 -2.47
N ALA A 249 15.50 -7.44 -1.98
CA ALA A 249 14.72 -6.27 -2.35
C ALA A 249 15.66 -5.08 -2.56
N LEU A 250 15.53 -4.40 -3.69
CA LEU A 250 16.16 -3.12 -3.95
C LEU A 250 15.09 -2.03 -3.89
N SER A 251 15.38 -0.94 -3.18
CA SER A 251 14.50 0.22 -3.11
C SER A 251 15.24 1.53 -3.38
N LEU A 252 14.50 2.48 -3.94
CA LEU A 252 14.91 3.88 -4.07
C LEU A 252 13.87 4.76 -3.38
N MET A 253 14.28 5.40 -2.30
CA MET A 253 13.50 6.39 -1.58
C MET A 253 13.84 7.78 -2.10
N ILE A 254 12.82 8.58 -2.38
CA ILE A 254 12.93 9.97 -2.85
C ILE A 254 12.18 10.83 -1.85
N GLN A 255 12.92 11.59 -1.04
CA GLN A 255 12.38 12.58 -0.13
C GLN A 255 12.33 13.93 -0.84
N SER A 256 11.14 14.47 -1.01
CA SER A 256 10.88 15.81 -1.51
C SER A 256 10.30 16.70 -0.41
N GLU A 257 10.14 17.99 -0.67
CA GLU A 257 9.63 18.95 0.33
C GLU A 257 8.25 18.56 0.88
N GLN A 258 7.35 18.04 0.03
CA GLN A 258 5.96 17.81 0.41
C GLN A 258 5.66 16.37 0.84
N LEU A 259 6.47 15.40 0.41
CA LEU A 259 6.30 13.98 0.72
C LEU A 259 7.57 13.18 0.42
N THR A 260 7.56 11.93 0.89
CA THR A 260 8.54 10.90 0.50
C THR A 260 7.83 9.86 -0.36
N GLU A 261 8.48 9.39 -1.41
CA GLU A 261 8.05 8.24 -2.21
C GLU A 261 9.10 7.13 -2.18
N LEU A 262 8.66 5.88 -2.41
CA LEU A 262 9.52 4.70 -2.39
C LEU A 262 9.15 3.75 -3.54
N PHE A 263 10.15 3.47 -4.37
CA PHE A 263 10.08 2.51 -5.47
C PHE A 263 10.86 1.27 -5.10
N ALA A 264 10.34 0.08 -5.36
CA ALA A 264 11.01 -1.15 -4.99
C ALA A 264 10.82 -2.26 -6.02
N ALA A 265 11.87 -3.05 -6.23
CA ALA A 265 11.83 -4.28 -7.00
C ALA A 265 12.42 -5.42 -6.17
N PHE A 266 11.97 -6.64 -6.46
CA PHE A 266 12.33 -7.82 -5.70
C PHE A 266 13.05 -8.82 -6.58
N GLY A 267 14.21 -9.28 -6.11
CA GLY A 267 14.98 -10.32 -6.79
C GLY A 267 14.21 -11.64 -6.79
N VAL A 268 14.11 -12.26 -7.97
CA VAL A 268 13.59 -13.62 -8.13
C VAL A 268 14.62 -14.50 -8.81
N LYS A 269 14.53 -15.81 -8.58
CA LYS A 269 15.46 -16.78 -9.15
C LYS A 269 15.46 -16.65 -10.68
N GLY A 270 16.65 -16.41 -11.25
CA GLY A 270 16.84 -16.24 -12.69
C GLY A 270 16.89 -14.79 -13.18
N THR A 271 16.56 -13.81 -12.33
CA THR A 271 16.70 -12.38 -12.65
C THR A 271 18.06 -11.87 -12.21
N SER A 272 18.72 -11.07 -13.06
CA SER A 272 20.00 -10.45 -12.71
C SER A 272 19.82 -9.26 -11.77
N ALA A 273 20.86 -8.94 -10.98
CA ALA A 273 20.94 -7.73 -10.16
C ALA A 273 20.63 -6.47 -10.99
N GLU A 274 21.21 -6.38 -12.17
CA GLU A 274 21.08 -5.25 -13.08
C GLU A 274 19.62 -5.10 -13.55
N ALA A 275 18.92 -6.21 -13.81
CA ALA A 275 17.52 -6.18 -14.20
C ALA A 275 16.61 -5.67 -13.07
N VAL A 276 16.88 -6.07 -11.81
CA VAL A 276 16.18 -5.54 -10.63
C VAL A 276 16.40 -4.03 -10.51
N ALA A 277 17.65 -3.58 -10.63
CA ALA A 277 18.00 -2.15 -10.60
C ALA A 277 17.35 -1.34 -11.71
N ASN A 278 17.33 -1.87 -12.94
CA ASN A 278 16.68 -1.23 -14.08
C ASN A 278 15.18 -1.04 -13.87
N GLN A 279 14.51 -1.98 -13.18
CA GLN A 279 13.08 -1.84 -12.86
C GLN A 279 12.85 -0.67 -11.90
N VAL A 280 13.60 -0.60 -10.80
CA VAL A 280 13.49 0.52 -9.83
C VAL A 280 13.81 1.86 -10.51
N ALA A 281 14.88 1.91 -11.30
CA ALA A 281 15.27 3.10 -12.03
C ALA A 281 14.18 3.56 -13.00
N HIS A 282 13.56 2.63 -13.74
CA HIS A 282 12.49 2.95 -14.68
C HIS A 282 11.27 3.57 -13.98
N GLU A 283 10.81 2.96 -12.88
CA GLU A 283 9.65 3.46 -12.13
C GLU A 283 9.92 4.84 -11.51
N ALA A 284 11.10 5.01 -10.87
CA ALA A 284 11.49 6.27 -10.27
C ALA A 284 11.68 7.40 -11.30
N ARG A 285 12.31 7.12 -12.45
CA ARG A 285 12.43 8.10 -13.55
C ARG A 285 11.07 8.52 -14.09
N ARG A 286 10.13 7.58 -14.20
CA ARG A 286 8.76 7.88 -14.63
C ARG A 286 8.05 8.81 -13.65
N TYR A 287 8.21 8.60 -12.35
CA TYR A 287 7.67 9.49 -11.32
C TYR A 287 8.30 10.90 -11.40
N LEU A 288 9.63 10.97 -11.50
CA LEU A 288 10.36 12.25 -11.52
C LEU A 288 10.16 13.06 -12.81
N ALA A 289 9.82 12.40 -13.91
CA ALA A 289 9.52 13.07 -15.19
C ALA A 289 8.16 13.77 -15.20
N SER A 290 7.25 13.46 -14.28
CA SER A 290 6.00 14.18 -14.07
C SER A 290 6.18 15.24 -12.97
N PRO A 291 5.44 16.35 -12.93
CA PRO A 291 5.41 17.26 -11.78
C PRO A 291 4.41 16.80 -10.68
N ALA A 292 3.70 15.69 -10.89
CA ALA A 292 2.76 15.15 -9.93
C ALA A 292 3.40 14.92 -8.56
N ALA A 293 2.62 15.11 -7.50
CA ALA A 293 3.07 14.92 -6.14
C ALA A 293 3.16 13.43 -5.80
N VAL A 294 2.15 12.65 -6.15
CA VAL A 294 1.96 11.29 -5.63
C VAL A 294 2.27 10.25 -6.71
N GLY A 295 2.97 9.18 -6.32
CA GLY A 295 3.23 8.01 -7.16
C GLY A 295 1.98 7.14 -7.36
N GLU A 296 2.05 6.24 -8.35
CA GLU A 296 0.89 5.44 -8.77
C GLU A 296 0.29 4.61 -7.62
N HIS A 297 1.13 3.98 -6.79
CA HIS A 297 0.69 3.09 -5.71
C HIS A 297 0.24 3.84 -4.46
N LEU A 298 0.85 4.99 -4.15
CA LEU A 298 0.39 5.82 -3.04
C LEU A 298 -0.98 6.45 -3.36
N ALA A 299 -1.22 6.81 -4.63
CA ALA A 299 -2.47 7.44 -5.06
C ALA A 299 -3.70 6.59 -4.70
N ASP A 300 -3.69 5.28 -4.99
CA ASP A 300 -4.82 4.41 -4.64
C ASP A 300 -4.99 4.21 -3.12
N GLN A 301 -3.89 4.25 -2.36
CA GLN A 301 -3.88 4.11 -0.90
C GLN A 301 -4.35 5.36 -0.15
N LEU A 302 -4.33 6.54 -0.79
CA LEU A 302 -4.85 7.79 -0.22
C LEU A 302 -6.36 7.96 -0.38
N ILE A 303 -7.02 7.21 -1.28
CA ILE A 303 -8.46 7.37 -1.55
C ILE A 303 -9.31 7.16 -0.30
N LEU A 304 -9.12 6.05 0.40
CA LEU A 304 -9.90 5.72 1.60
C LEU A 304 -9.70 6.74 2.74
N PRO A 305 -8.45 7.08 3.17
CA PRO A 305 -8.28 8.06 4.25
C PRO A 305 -8.79 9.45 3.88
N LEU A 306 -8.62 9.90 2.63
CA LEU A 306 -9.13 11.21 2.18
C LEU A 306 -10.67 11.24 2.19
N ALA A 307 -11.32 10.16 1.75
CA ALA A 307 -12.77 10.04 1.79
C ALA A 307 -13.32 10.08 3.21
N LEU A 308 -12.64 9.44 4.17
CA LEU A 308 -13.02 9.47 5.57
C LEU A 308 -12.78 10.83 6.23
N ALA A 309 -11.79 11.59 5.75
CA ALA A 309 -11.60 12.98 6.14
C ALA A 309 -12.65 13.93 5.53
N GLY A 310 -13.32 13.51 4.44
CA GLY A 310 -14.29 14.32 3.70
C GLY A 310 -13.68 15.40 2.81
N GLU A 311 -12.37 15.62 2.90
CA GLU A 311 -11.66 16.66 2.15
C GLU A 311 -10.24 16.21 1.77
N GLY A 312 -9.69 16.89 0.77
CA GLY A 312 -8.30 16.74 0.34
C GLY A 312 -8.16 16.53 -1.15
N ALA A 313 -6.92 16.60 -1.62
CA ALA A 313 -6.60 16.49 -3.03
C ALA A 313 -5.16 16.04 -3.25
N PHE A 314 -4.89 15.39 -4.37
CA PHE A 314 -3.53 15.13 -4.79
C PHE A 314 -3.41 15.11 -6.32
N THR A 315 -2.19 15.33 -6.83
CA THR A 315 -1.87 15.11 -8.23
C THR A 315 -1.16 13.78 -8.45
N VAL A 316 -1.51 13.10 -9.53
CA VAL A 316 -0.89 11.83 -9.95
C VAL A 316 -0.65 11.85 -11.46
N ALA A 317 0.48 11.30 -11.91
CA ALA A 317 0.83 11.31 -13.34
C ALA A 317 -0.13 10.50 -14.21
N ARG A 318 -0.68 9.41 -13.67
CA ARG A 318 -1.60 8.50 -14.37
C ARG A 318 -2.65 7.98 -13.40
N ALA A 319 -3.92 8.02 -13.81
CA ALA A 319 -4.98 7.37 -13.08
C ALA A 319 -4.93 5.85 -13.32
N SER A 320 -4.44 5.09 -12.34
CA SER A 320 -4.41 3.62 -12.42
C SER A 320 -5.81 3.04 -12.30
N ALA A 321 -6.03 1.81 -12.80
CA ALA A 321 -7.32 1.16 -12.61
C ALA A 321 -7.54 0.76 -11.14
N HIS A 322 -6.49 0.57 -10.33
CA HIS A 322 -6.58 0.43 -8.87
C HIS A 322 -7.16 1.70 -8.22
N LEU A 323 -6.63 2.88 -8.58
CA LEU A 323 -7.12 4.18 -8.12
C LEU A 323 -8.62 4.36 -8.43
N LEU A 324 -8.99 4.20 -9.70
CA LEU A 324 -10.37 4.40 -10.16
C LEU A 324 -11.33 3.39 -9.53
N THR A 325 -10.91 2.14 -9.37
CA THR A 325 -11.70 1.11 -8.68
C THR A 325 -11.93 1.49 -7.21
N ASN A 326 -10.92 2.01 -6.53
CA ASN A 326 -11.04 2.38 -5.12
C ASN A 326 -12.02 3.55 -4.91
N ILE A 327 -11.98 4.55 -5.81
CA ILE A 327 -12.95 5.66 -5.84
C ILE A 327 -14.37 5.12 -5.93
N VAL A 328 -14.64 4.25 -6.92
CA VAL A 328 -15.98 3.68 -7.12
C VAL A 328 -16.45 2.92 -5.88
N VAL A 329 -15.59 2.15 -5.22
CA VAL A 329 -15.99 1.41 -4.02
C VAL A 329 -16.31 2.36 -2.86
N VAL A 330 -15.47 3.36 -2.63
CA VAL A 330 -15.66 4.35 -1.56
C VAL A 330 -16.98 5.10 -1.71
N GLU A 331 -17.31 5.58 -2.91
CA GLU A 331 -18.54 6.33 -3.19
C GLU A 331 -19.83 5.51 -2.99
N ARG A 332 -19.73 4.17 -2.87
CA ARG A 332 -20.86 3.29 -2.58
C ARG A 332 -21.19 3.20 -1.09
N PHE A 333 -20.22 3.48 -0.22
CA PHE A 333 -20.38 3.43 1.23
C PHE A 333 -20.47 4.82 1.86
N LEU A 334 -19.75 5.80 1.32
CA LEU A 334 -19.65 7.13 1.90
C LEU A 334 -20.39 8.18 1.05
N PRO A 335 -20.98 9.21 1.68
CA PRO A 335 -21.64 10.32 0.99
C PRO A 335 -20.60 11.35 0.49
N VAL A 336 -19.57 10.88 -0.21
CA VAL A 336 -18.55 11.74 -0.83
C VAL A 336 -18.48 11.45 -2.33
N ARG A 337 -17.89 12.37 -3.08
CA ARG A 337 -17.54 12.17 -4.49
C ARG A 337 -16.08 12.49 -4.72
N PHE A 338 -15.51 11.89 -5.76
CA PHE A 338 -14.19 12.24 -6.24
C PHE A 338 -14.27 12.84 -7.64
N SER A 339 -13.62 14.00 -7.83
CA SER A 339 -13.26 14.45 -9.18
C SER A 339 -11.88 13.91 -9.55
N CYS A 340 -11.72 13.56 -10.83
CA CYS A 340 -10.45 13.14 -11.42
C CYS A 340 -10.25 13.95 -12.71
N GLU A 341 -9.75 15.16 -12.56
CA GLU A 341 -9.63 16.14 -13.64
C GLU A 341 -8.27 16.01 -14.33
N ALA A 342 -8.26 15.93 -15.65
CA ALA A 342 -7.02 15.92 -16.42
C ALA A 342 -6.32 17.29 -16.30
N THR A 343 -5.01 17.26 -16.12
CA THR A 343 -4.13 18.44 -16.14
C THR A 343 -3.12 18.30 -17.27
N GLU A 344 -2.29 19.32 -17.52
CA GLU A 344 -1.26 19.27 -18.57
C GLU A 344 -0.28 18.08 -18.43
N SER A 345 -0.13 17.54 -17.22
CA SER A 345 0.93 16.59 -16.89
C SER A 345 0.48 15.41 -16.01
N GLY A 346 -0.83 15.17 -15.95
CA GLY A 346 -1.43 14.07 -15.20
C GLY A 346 -2.89 14.33 -14.86
N TYR A 347 -3.24 14.05 -13.61
CA TYR A 347 -4.59 14.21 -13.07
C TYR A 347 -4.56 14.87 -11.70
N LEU A 348 -5.54 15.72 -11.44
CA LEU A 348 -5.88 16.20 -10.11
C LEU A 348 -7.05 15.37 -9.58
N VAL A 349 -6.82 14.66 -8.48
CA VAL A 349 -7.83 13.91 -7.75
C VAL A 349 -8.25 14.71 -6.53
N ARG A 350 -9.54 14.94 -6.32
CA ARG A 350 -10.06 15.75 -5.20
C ARG A 350 -11.32 15.12 -4.62
N VAL A 351 -11.43 15.14 -3.30
CA VAL A 351 -12.69 14.83 -2.59
C VAL A 351 -13.61 16.06 -2.67
N SER A 352 -14.86 15.83 -3.03
CA SER A 352 -15.92 16.83 -3.03
C SER A 352 -17.14 16.31 -2.26
N ASP A 353 -17.82 17.23 -1.57
CA ASP A 353 -19.10 17.00 -0.90
C ASP A 353 -20.25 16.74 -1.88
#